data_AF-A0A0J0YM86-F1
#
_entry.id   AF-A0A0J0YM86-F1
#
_cell.length_a   1.000
_cell.length_b   1.000
_cell.length_c   1.000
_cell.angle_alpha   90.00
_cell.angle_beta   90.00
_cell.angle_gamma   90.00
#
_symmetry.space_group_name_H-M   'P 1'
#
loop_
_entity.id
_entity.type
_entity.pdbx_description
1 polymer ?
#
loop_
_entity_poly.entity_id
_entity_poly.type
_entity_poly.pdbx_seq_one_letter_code
_entity_poly.pdbx_strand_id
1 'polypeptide(L)'
;MYTEKLSRFFKGKGLKQKEVGQILGFSPAMIGRYLHGTANINSEFLISLSKNFPELDLNSLFIEDKRELDAVGETGAKYESAILTDIIEIEDKLQLLKEKLIRRNLKE
;
A
#
# COMPACT_ATOMS: atom_id res chain seq x y z
N MET A 1 -3.16 11.19 -13.98
CA MET A 1 -2.47 10.00 -14.54
C MET A 1 -1.50 9.41 -13.51
N TYR A 2 -1.09 8.14 -13.62
CA TYR A 2 -0.17 7.49 -12.65
C TYR A 2 1.18 8.23 -12.50
N THR A 3 1.66 8.84 -13.59
CA THR A 3 2.91 9.61 -13.67
C THR A 3 2.89 10.82 -12.73
N GLU A 4 1.76 11.51 -12.65
CA GLU A 4 1.52 12.65 -11.76
C GLU A 4 1.39 12.19 -10.31
N LYS A 5 0.69 11.07 -10.06
CA LYS A 5 0.52 10.49 -8.73
C LYS A 5 1.87 10.07 -8.14
N LEU A 6 2.70 9.38 -8.92
CA LEU A 6 4.08 9.04 -8.54
C LEU A 6 4.94 10.29 -8.31
N SER A 7 4.85 11.27 -9.19
CA SER A 7 5.60 12.53 -9.05
C SER A 7 5.24 13.26 -7.75
N ARG A 8 3.95 13.29 -7.38
CA ARG A 8 3.48 13.88 -6.12
C ARG A 8 3.95 13.08 -4.92
N PHE A 9 3.86 11.75 -4.98
CA PHE A 9 4.31 10.86 -3.90
C PHE A 9 5.79 11.06 -3.58
N PHE A 10 6.68 11.01 -4.58
CA PHE A 10 8.12 11.20 -4.36
C PHE A 10 8.47 12.61 -3.90
N LYS A 11 7.80 13.64 -4.42
CA LYS A 11 7.95 15.02 -3.93
C LYS A 11 7.51 15.18 -2.48
N GLY A 12 6.41 14.55 -2.08
CA GLY A 12 5.93 14.56 -0.69
C GLY A 12 6.92 13.93 0.30
N LYS A 13 7.75 12.99 -0.17
CA LYS A 13 8.86 12.42 0.59
C LYS A 13 10.17 13.19 0.49
N GLY A 14 10.22 14.29 -0.26
CA GLY A 14 11.43 15.08 -0.49
C GLY A 14 12.47 14.39 -1.38
N LEU A 15 12.09 13.33 -2.12
CA LEU A 15 13.02 12.54 -2.93
C LEU A 15 13.22 13.16 -4.32
N LYS A 16 14.48 13.27 -4.73
CA LYS A 16 14.88 13.63 -6.10
C LYS A 16 14.93 12.39 -6.98
N GLN A 17 14.81 12.58 -8.30
CA GLN A 17 14.86 11.47 -9.28
C GLN A 17 16.10 10.57 -9.13
N LYS A 18 17.25 11.15 -8.77
CA LYS A 18 18.48 10.41 -8.50
C LYS A 18 18.35 9.45 -7.32
N GLU A 19 17.73 9.90 -6.23
CA GLU A 19 17.53 9.11 -5.01
C GLU A 19 16.48 8.02 -5.24
N VAL A 20 15.38 8.36 -5.93
CA VAL A 20 14.37 7.39 -6.36
C VAL A 20 15.01 6.28 -7.21
N GLY A 21 15.89 6.65 -8.14
CA GLY A 21 16.62 5.67 -8.96
C GLY A 21 17.51 4.75 -8.13
N GLN A 22 18.24 5.30 -7.16
CA GLN A 22 19.08 4.50 -6.25
C GLN A 22 18.27 3.54 -5.38
N ILE A 23 17.13 3.98 -4.84
CA ILE A 23 16.25 3.15 -4.00
C ILE A 23 15.62 2.03 -4.84
N LEU A 24 15.12 2.36 -6.02
CA LEU A 24 14.37 1.42 -6.85
C LEU A 24 15.25 0.53 -7.73
N GLY A 25 16.55 0.83 -7.84
CA GLY A 25 17.48 0.09 -8.69
C GLY A 25 17.41 0.47 -10.18
N PHE A 26 16.99 1.70 -10.50
CA PHE A 26 16.86 2.18 -11.87
C PHE A 26 17.72 3.43 -12.12
N SER A 27 18.10 3.65 -13.37
CA SER A 27 18.84 4.87 -13.72
C SER A 27 17.97 6.12 -13.53
N PRO A 28 18.56 7.27 -13.15
CA PRO A 28 17.81 8.53 -13.02
C PRO A 28 17.08 8.92 -14.31
N ALA A 29 17.65 8.61 -15.47
CA ALA A 29 17.03 8.84 -16.77
C ALA A 29 15.74 8.01 -16.95
N MET A 30 15.75 6.73 -16.53
CA MET A 30 14.58 5.86 -16.60
C MET A 30 13.47 6.32 -15.65
N ILE A 31 13.83 6.72 -14.44
CA ILE A 31 12.90 7.36 -13.49
C ILE A 31 12.27 8.61 -14.11
N GLY A 32 13.08 9.49 -14.70
CA GLY A 32 12.58 10.67 -15.41
C GLY A 32 11.58 10.30 -16.50
N ARG A 33 11.90 9.29 -17.33
CA ARG A 33 10.99 8.84 -18.39
C ARG A 33 9.64 8.36 -17.86
N TYR A 34 9.63 7.62 -16.75
CA TYR A 34 8.41 7.17 -16.10
C TYR A 34 7.61 8.31 -15.48
N LEU A 35 8.26 9.24 -14.77
CA LEU A 35 7.58 10.37 -14.14
C LEU A 35 7.05 11.39 -15.14
N HIS A 36 7.67 11.50 -16.32
CA HIS A 36 7.21 12.37 -17.41
C HIS A 36 6.28 11.67 -18.40
N GLY A 37 5.99 10.37 -18.22
CA GLY A 37 5.12 9.62 -19.13
C GLY A 37 5.67 9.41 -20.54
N THR A 38 6.99 9.53 -20.73
CA THR A 38 7.67 9.27 -22.01
C THR A 38 8.06 7.80 -22.18
N ALA A 39 7.85 6.98 -21.15
CA ALA A 39 7.92 5.53 -21.19
C ALA A 39 6.91 4.94 -20.21
N ASN A 40 6.39 3.77 -20.54
CA ASN A 40 5.53 3.00 -19.65
C ASN A 40 6.37 2.27 -18.58
N ILE A 41 5.88 2.27 -17.35
CA ILE A 41 6.45 1.47 -16.26
C ILE A 41 6.29 -0.03 -16.55
N ASN A 42 7.31 -0.82 -16.21
CA ASN A 42 7.28 -2.28 -16.35
C ASN A 42 6.93 -2.95 -15.00
N SER A 43 6.74 -4.27 -15.04
CA SER A 43 6.44 -5.07 -13.84
C SER A 43 7.56 -4.99 -12.80
N GLU A 44 8.83 -5.01 -13.22
CA GLU A 44 9.98 -4.89 -12.32
C GLU A 44 9.96 -3.57 -11.52
N PHE A 45 9.57 -2.47 -12.17
CA PHE A 45 9.41 -1.18 -11.52
C PHE A 45 8.31 -1.24 -10.46
N LEU A 46 7.16 -1.85 -10.77
CA LEU A 46 6.06 -2.01 -9.82
C LEU A 46 6.42 -2.90 -8.63
N ILE A 47 7.16 -3.99 -8.84
CA ILE A 47 7.67 -4.87 -7.78
C ILE A 47 8.67 -4.13 -6.89
N SER A 48 9.60 -3.37 -7.50
CA SER A 48 10.56 -2.57 -6.74
C SER A 48 9.86 -1.47 -5.93
N LEU A 49 8.82 -0.87 -6.50
CA LEU A 49 8.00 0.15 -5.86
C LEU A 49 7.26 -0.41 -4.64
N SER A 50 6.58 -1.56 -4.76
CA SER A 50 5.87 -2.18 -3.62
C SER A 50 6.81 -2.63 -2.51
N LYS A 51 8.02 -3.09 -2.86
CA LYS A 51 9.03 -3.52 -1.88
C LYS A 51 9.62 -2.36 -1.09
N ASN A 52 9.93 -1.24 -1.75
CA ASN A 52 10.63 -0.11 -1.13
C ASN A 52 9.68 0.97 -0.59
N PHE A 53 8.44 0.99 -1.04
CA PHE A 53 7.41 1.94 -0.63
C PHE A 53 6.09 1.20 -0.32
N PRO A 54 6.06 0.35 0.72
CA PRO A 54 4.88 -0.45 1.06
C PRO A 54 3.64 0.38 1.45
N GLU A 55 3.82 1.64 1.84
CA GLU A 55 2.75 2.59 2.11
C GLU A 55 2.06 3.14 0.84
N LEU A 56 2.64 2.93 -0.33
CA LEU A 56 2.04 3.36 -1.60
C LEU A 56 1.08 2.28 -2.11
N ASP A 57 -0.22 2.57 -2.07
CA ASP A 57 -1.21 1.71 -2.73
C ASP A 57 -1.06 1.80 -4.26
N LEU A 58 -0.63 0.70 -4.88
CA LEU A 58 -0.48 0.60 -6.34
C LEU A 58 -1.81 0.77 -7.07
N ASN A 59 -2.94 0.34 -6.49
CA ASN A 59 -4.25 0.49 -7.13
C ASN A 59 -4.59 1.97 -7.30
N SER A 60 -4.34 2.77 -6.26
CA SER A 60 -4.55 4.22 -6.28
C SER A 60 -3.81 4.92 -7.42
N LEU A 61 -2.70 4.38 -7.92
CA LEU A 61 -1.94 4.96 -9.03
C LEU A 61 -2.70 4.89 -10.37
N PHE A 62 -3.51 3.84 -10.56
CA PHE A 62 -4.16 3.55 -11.84
C PHE A 62 -5.65 3.85 -11.86
N ILE A 63 -6.29 4.02 -10.69
CA ILE A 63 -7.67 4.51 -10.62
C ILE A 63 -7.72 5.91 -11.25
N GLU A 64 -8.56 6.09 -12.25
CA GLU A 64 -8.84 7.40 -12.83
C GLU A 64 -9.83 8.14 -11.94
N ASP A 65 -9.55 9.40 -11.62
CA ASP A 65 -10.42 10.24 -10.77
C ASP A 65 -11.81 10.53 -11.41
N LYS A 66 -12.11 9.97 -12.59
CA LYS A 66 -13.32 10.19 -13.39
C LYS A 66 -14.10 8.91 -13.74
N ARG A 67 -14.01 7.85 -12.94
CA ARG A 67 -14.92 6.71 -13.08
C ARG A 67 -15.72 6.48 -11.80
N GLU A 68 -16.97 6.92 -11.82
CA GLU A 68 -18.06 6.02 -11.42
C GLU A 68 -18.11 4.86 -12.41
N LEU A 69 -18.71 3.74 -12.00
CA LEU A 69 -18.96 2.47 -12.71
C LEU A 69 -18.01 1.33 -12.23
N ASP A 70 -18.57 0.53 -11.33
CA ASP A 70 -18.15 -0.79 -10.83
C ASP A 70 -16.98 -0.91 -9.84
N ALA A 71 -16.58 0.18 -9.17
CA ALA A 71 -15.76 0.06 -7.97
C ALA A 71 -16.65 -0.19 -6.74
N VAL A 72 -16.60 -1.40 -6.16
CA VAL A 72 -17.16 -1.62 -4.81
C VAL A 72 -16.31 -0.79 -3.86
N GLY A 73 -16.92 0.20 -3.20
CA GLY A 73 -16.29 1.07 -2.21
C GLY A 73 -15.98 0.32 -0.91
N GLU A 74 -15.28 -0.81 -0.99
CA GLU A 74 -14.75 -1.47 0.19
C GLU A 74 -13.51 -0.70 0.65
N THR A 75 -13.48 -0.33 1.93
CA THR A 75 -12.26 0.07 2.60
C THR A 75 -11.27 -1.07 2.49
N GLY A 76 -10.32 -0.96 1.54
CA GLY A 76 -9.28 -1.92 1.18
C GLY A 76 -9.42 -3.30 1.80
N ALA A 77 -9.96 -4.26 1.03
CA ALA A 77 -9.90 -5.66 1.41
C ALA A 77 -8.44 -6.03 1.70
N LYS A 78 -8.12 -6.25 2.97
CA LYS A 78 -6.80 -6.70 3.44
C LYS A 78 -6.60 -8.13 2.98
N TYR A 79 -6.12 -8.33 1.76
CA TYR A 79 -5.69 -9.63 1.29
C TYR A 79 -4.27 -9.91 1.79
N GLU A 80 -4.15 -11.03 2.51
CA GLU A 80 -3.06 -11.50 3.36
C GLU A 80 -2.72 -10.56 4.52
N SER A 81 -3.43 -10.73 5.64
CA SER A 81 -2.91 -10.38 6.95
C SER A 81 -1.51 -11.01 7.08
N ALA A 82 -0.48 -10.18 7.25
CA ALA A 82 0.80 -10.67 7.74
C ALA A 82 0.52 -11.55 8.97
N ILE A 83 1.24 -12.65 9.14
CA ILE A 83 1.09 -13.59 10.28
C ILE A 83 0.95 -12.85 11.63
N LEU A 84 1.62 -11.70 11.78
CA LEU A 84 1.52 -10.82 12.95
C LEU A 84 0.12 -10.23 13.18
N THR A 85 -0.59 -9.85 12.12
CA THR A 85 -1.98 -9.36 12.19
C THR A 85 -2.92 -10.48 12.62
N ASP A 86 -2.75 -11.70 12.11
CA ASP A 86 -3.54 -12.86 12.53
C ASP A 86 -3.31 -13.19 14.00
N ILE A 87 -2.06 -13.11 14.46
CA ILE A 87 -1.71 -13.30 15.87
C ILE A 87 -2.45 -12.28 16.75
N ILE A 88 -2.42 -10.99 16.38
CA ILE A 88 -3.09 -9.93 17.13
C ILE A 88 -4.61 -10.19 17.20
N GLU A 89 -5.24 -10.54 16.08
CA GLU A 89 -6.69 -10.82 16.07
C GLU A 89 -7.07 -12.03 16.93
N ILE A 90 -6.23 -13.07 16.96
CA ILE A 90 -6.43 -14.25 17.81
C ILE A 90 -6.32 -13.86 19.29
N GLU A 91 -5.31 -13.06 19.65
CA GLU A 91 -5.10 -12.60 21.02
C GLU A 91 -6.28 -11.75 21.53
N ASP A 92 -6.77 -10.82 20.71
CA ASP A 92 -7.93 -9.98 21.03
C ASP A 92 -9.19 -10.82 21.27
N LYS A 93 -9.44 -11.81 20.41
CA LYS A 93 -10.59 -12.74 20.56
C LYS A 93 -10.46 -13.59 21.82
N LEU A 94 -9.26 -14.05 22.16
CA LEU A 94 -9.00 -14.81 23.39
C LEU A 94 -9.24 -13.95 24.63
N GLN A 95 -8.83 -12.68 24.63
CA GLN A 95 -9.06 -11.77 25.74
C GLN A 95 -10.56 -11.55 25.96
N LEU A 96 -11.31 -11.26 24.90
CA LEU A 96 -12.77 -11.12 24.98
C LEU A 96 -13.45 -12.39 25.53
N LEU A 97 -12.97 -13.57 25.16
CA LEU A 97 -13.51 -14.84 25.65
C LEU A 97 -13.25 -15.00 27.16
N LYS A 98 -12.03 -14.68 27.63
CA LYS A 98 -11.67 -14.70 29.05
C LYS A 98 -12.53 -13.74 29.87
N GLU A 99 -12.73 -12.52 29.37
CA GLU A 99 -13.61 -11.54 30.01
C GLU A 99 -15.05 -12.03 30.10
N LYS A 100 -15.58 -12.65 29.05
CA LYS A 100 -16.93 -13.25 29.06
C LYS A 100 -17.03 -14.38 30.07
N LEU A 101 -16.00 -15.23 30.19
CA LEU A 101 -15.96 -16.31 31.18
C LEU A 101 -15.92 -15.76 32.61
N ILE A 102 -15.11 -14.73 32.88
CA ILE A 102 -15.07 -14.06 34.19
C ILE A 102 -16.45 -13.47 34.54
N ARG A 103 -17.07 -12.75 33.59
CA ARG A 103 -18.43 -12.19 33.79
C ARG A 103 -19.50 -13.25 34.01
N ARG A 104 -19.31 -14.46 33.45
CA ARG A 104 -20.22 -15.58 33.67
C ARG A 104 -20.00 -16.22 35.05
N ASN A 105 -18.76 -16.42 35.46
CA ASN A 105 -18.41 -16.96 36.78
C ASN A 105 -18.72 -16.00 37.94
N LEU A 106 -18.83 -14.69 37.70
CA LEU A 106 -19.26 -13.69 38.69
C LEU A 106 -20.78 -13.57 38.83
N LYS A 107 -21.56 -14.30 38.02
CA LYS A 107 -23.04 -14.31 38.03
C LYS A 107 -23.63 -15.59 38.65
N GLU A 108 -22.79 -16.51 39.12
CA GLU A 108 -23.15 -17.63 39.99
C GLU A 108 -22.81 -17.28 41.44
#